data_AF-A0A9W6U9Y7-F1
#
_entry.id   AF-A0A9W6U9Y7-F1
#
_cell.length_a   1.000
_cell.length_b   1.000
_cell.length_c   1.000
_cell.angle_alpha   90.00
_cell.angle_beta   90.00
_cell.angle_gamma   90.00
#
_symmetry.space_group_name_H-M   'P 1'
#
loop_
_entity.id
_entity.type
_entity.pdbx_description
1 polymer ?
#
loop_
_entity_poly.entity_id
_entity_poly.type
_entity_poly.pdbx_seq_one_letter_code
_entity_poly.pdbx_strand_id
1 'polypeptide(L)'
;MHFWRALPSVEVTTTENDIHVCKFSSKNSLAAPPKVESFSDLIGALSAFHKFAKCFYNKETKFFVAAAGEFVISYADTGPLDPAMARLITHWINSKFSKFRSKLITIGLKQAIRIRKEIKRNDEQLVDLKESYSVWKSTTASTWRGFDKFEILELLGILE
;
A
#
# COMPACT_ATOMS: atom_id res chain seq x y z
N MET A 1 -20.06 9.41 16.84
CA MET A 1 -18.90 8.52 16.56
C MET A 1 -18.46 7.92 17.88
N HIS A 2 -18.62 6.61 18.07
CA HIS A 2 -18.34 5.96 19.36
C HIS A 2 -16.87 5.51 19.38
N PHE A 3 -16.01 6.28 20.04
CA PHE A 3 -14.64 5.89 20.34
C PHE A 3 -14.63 4.95 21.56
N TRP A 4 -13.99 3.78 21.37
CA TRP A 4 -13.38 2.91 22.37
C TRP A 4 -14.20 2.44 23.59
N ARG A 5 -14.48 1.14 23.65
CA ARG A 5 -14.55 0.41 24.92
C ARG A 5 -13.17 -0.16 25.21
N ALA A 6 -12.56 0.29 26.30
CA ALA A 6 -11.32 -0.29 26.82
C ALA A 6 -11.54 -1.77 27.14
N LEU A 7 -10.67 -2.64 26.63
CA LEU A 7 -10.53 -4.01 27.14
C LEU A 7 -9.46 -3.99 28.24
N PRO A 8 -9.65 -4.77 29.33
CA PRO A 8 -8.86 -4.65 30.53
C PRO A 8 -7.45 -5.21 30.34
N SER A 9 -6.51 -4.54 31.00
CA SER A 9 -5.09 -4.83 31.17
C SER A 9 -4.72 -6.30 30.96
N VAL A 10 -3.97 -6.57 29.91
CA VAL A 10 -3.08 -7.73 29.87
C VAL A 10 -1.68 -7.19 30.15
N GLU A 11 -1.28 -7.29 31.42
CA GLU A 11 0.12 -7.16 31.82
C GLU A 11 0.93 -8.22 31.06
N VAL A 12 1.69 -7.80 30.05
CA VAL A 12 2.79 -8.59 29.52
C VAL A 12 4.04 -7.72 29.59
N THR A 13 4.97 -8.24 30.37
CA THR A 13 6.32 -7.75 30.64
C THR A 13 7.03 -7.24 29.40
N THR A 14 7.50 -6.01 29.49
CA THR A 14 8.39 -5.33 28.54
C THR A 14 9.70 -6.08 28.38
N THR A 15 9.92 -6.61 27.18
CA THR A 15 11.26 -6.84 26.62
C THR A 15 11.41 -5.97 25.38
N GLU A 16 12.57 -5.33 25.27
CA GLU A 16 12.96 -4.31 24.29
C GLU A 16 12.61 -4.67 22.83
N ASN A 17 12.24 -3.63 22.07
CA ASN A 17 12.03 -3.59 20.61
C ASN A 17 10.72 -4.12 20.02
N ASP A 18 9.68 -4.34 20.84
CA ASP A 18 8.34 -4.45 20.28
C ASP A 18 7.77 -3.04 19.99
N ILE A 19 7.84 -2.62 18.73
CA ILE A 19 7.01 -1.53 18.22
C ILE A 19 5.56 -1.98 18.46
N HIS A 20 4.99 -1.53 19.58
CA HIS A 20 3.59 -1.78 19.88
C HIS A 20 2.78 -0.94 18.89
N VAL A 21 2.50 -1.53 17.72
CA VAL A 21 1.85 -0.89 16.55
C VAL A 21 0.48 -0.28 16.91
N CYS A 22 -0.08 -0.67 18.06
CA CYS A 22 -1.32 -0.17 18.61
C CYS A 22 -1.13 0.87 19.73
N LYS A 23 0.08 1.41 19.94
CA LYS A 23 0.42 2.45 20.92
C LYS A 23 0.70 3.78 20.22
N PHE A 24 -0.27 4.68 20.28
CA PHE A 24 -0.17 6.08 19.83
C PHE A 24 0.47 7.01 20.88
N SER A 25 1.36 6.49 21.72
CA SER A 25 2.07 7.36 22.67
C SER A 25 2.92 8.35 21.89
N SER A 26 2.97 9.61 22.34
CA SER A 26 3.88 10.64 21.82
C SER A 26 5.37 10.23 21.87
N LYS A 27 5.69 9.17 22.62
CA LYS A 27 7.02 8.54 22.70
C LYS A 27 7.29 7.54 21.56
N ASN A 28 6.31 7.25 20.71
CA ASN A 28 6.48 6.37 19.55
C ASN A 28 7.05 7.20 18.38
N SER A 29 8.38 7.26 18.28
CA SER A 29 9.06 7.87 17.14
C SER A 29 9.04 6.90 15.97
N LEU A 30 7.98 6.99 15.14
CA LEU A 30 7.94 6.25 13.89
C LEU A 30 8.97 6.85 12.93
N ALA A 31 9.91 6.04 12.47
CA ALA A 31 10.83 6.45 11.41
C ALA A 31 10.05 6.75 10.12
N ALA A 32 10.57 7.65 9.28
CA ALA A 32 10.01 7.90 7.96
C ALA A 32 9.89 6.57 7.19
N PRO A 33 8.77 6.31 6.49
CA PRO A 33 8.61 5.09 5.73
C PRO A 33 9.77 4.93 4.73
N PRO A 34 10.49 3.80 4.72
CA PRO A 34 11.53 3.58 3.74
C PRO A 34 10.93 3.63 2.33
N LYS A 35 11.71 4.11 1.35
CA LYS A 35 11.30 4.06 -0.06
C LYS A 35 11.10 2.60 -0.45
N VAL A 36 10.05 2.30 -1.20
CA VAL A 36 9.82 0.94 -1.70
C VAL A 36 10.88 0.62 -2.75
N GLU A 37 11.74 -0.33 -2.43
CA GLU A 37 12.81 -0.83 -3.31
C GLU A 37 12.52 -2.26 -3.78
N SER A 38 11.66 -2.98 -3.07
CA SER A 38 11.28 -4.36 -3.40
C SER A 38 9.82 -4.68 -3.09
N PHE A 39 9.34 -5.79 -3.64
CA PHE A 39 8.05 -6.36 -3.27
C PHE A 39 8.01 -6.79 -1.79
N SER A 40 9.13 -7.23 -1.22
CA SER A 40 9.23 -7.61 0.19
C SER A 40 8.93 -6.42 1.11
N ASP A 41 9.38 -5.21 0.76
CA ASP A 41 9.08 -3.99 1.52
C ASP A 41 7.59 -3.69 1.52
N LEU A 42 6.94 -3.84 0.35
CA LEU A 42 5.51 -3.63 0.19
C LEU A 42 4.69 -4.68 0.94
N ILE A 43 5.09 -5.95 0.90
CA ILE A 43 4.46 -7.04 1.67
C ILE A 43 4.61 -6.77 3.17
N GLY A 44 5.80 -6.37 3.61
CA GLY A 44 6.07 -6.00 5.01
C GLY A 44 5.18 -4.84 5.48
N ALA A 45 5.07 -3.79 4.67
CA ALA A 45 4.22 -2.64 4.94
C ALA A 45 2.73 -3.03 5.03
N LEU A 46 2.21 -3.84 4.10
CA LEU A 46 0.82 -4.31 4.13
C LEU A 46 0.54 -5.24 5.31
N SER A 47 1.52 -6.07 5.71
CA SER A 47 1.43 -6.91 6.90
C SER A 47 1.36 -6.06 8.18
N ALA A 48 2.23 -5.06 8.31
CA ALA A 48 2.19 -4.10 9.42
C ALA A 48 0.85 -3.34 9.46
N PHE A 49 0.36 -2.90 8.29
CA PHE A 49 -0.92 -2.20 8.20
C PHE A 49 -2.11 -3.11 8.53
N HIS A 50 -2.06 -4.39 8.16
CA HIS A 50 -3.08 -5.35 8.55
C HIS A 50 -3.08 -5.59 10.07
N LYS A 51 -1.91 -5.70 10.71
CA LYS A 51 -1.78 -5.76 12.18
C LYS A 51 -2.38 -4.51 12.84
N PHE A 52 -2.05 -3.33 12.33
CA PHE A 52 -2.65 -2.08 12.77
C PHE A 52 -4.18 -2.09 12.60
N ALA A 53 -4.67 -2.54 11.45
CA ALA A 53 -6.09 -2.59 11.17
C ALA A 53 -6.87 -3.53 12.08
N LYS A 54 -6.24 -4.60 12.60
CA LYS A 54 -6.83 -5.47 13.63
C LYS A 54 -7.23 -4.69 14.89
N CYS A 55 -6.44 -3.70 15.29
CA CYS A 55 -6.68 -2.92 16.50
C CYS A 55 -7.74 -1.82 16.33
N PHE A 56 -7.85 -1.21 15.14
CA PHE A 56 -8.63 0.04 14.99
C PHE A 56 -9.79 -0.02 13.98
N TYR A 57 -9.76 -0.96 13.04
CA TYR A 57 -10.71 -0.96 11.93
C TYR A 57 -11.73 -2.11 12.00
N ASN A 58 -12.88 -1.86 11.36
CA ASN A 58 -13.94 -2.85 11.20
C ASN A 58 -13.46 -4.07 10.39
N LYS A 59 -14.21 -5.17 10.48
CA LYS A 59 -13.90 -6.45 9.82
C LYS A 59 -13.64 -6.30 8.31
N GLU A 60 -14.40 -5.43 7.64
CA GLU A 60 -14.35 -5.27 6.20
C GLU A 60 -13.11 -4.51 5.72
N THR A 61 -12.71 -3.47 6.43
CA THR A 61 -11.44 -2.78 6.16
C THR A 61 -10.24 -3.71 6.38
N LYS A 62 -10.30 -4.61 7.37
CA LYS A 62 -9.26 -5.63 7.56
C LYS A 62 -9.14 -6.56 6.36
N PHE A 63 -10.27 -7.06 5.86
CA PHE A 63 -10.29 -7.89 4.66
C PHE A 63 -9.84 -7.14 3.40
N PHE A 64 -10.09 -5.83 3.32
CA PHE A 64 -9.58 -5.02 2.22
C PHE A 64 -8.05 -4.97 2.23
N VAL A 65 -7.43 -4.71 3.40
CA VAL A 65 -5.96 -4.69 3.54
C VAL A 65 -5.37 -6.07 3.27
N ALA A 66 -6.00 -7.13 3.79
CA ALA A 66 -5.56 -8.50 3.55
C ALA A 66 -5.58 -8.86 2.06
N ALA A 67 -6.66 -8.53 1.34
CA ALA A 67 -6.76 -8.78 -0.10
C ALA A 67 -5.68 -8.04 -0.90
N ALA A 68 -5.32 -6.81 -0.50
CA ALA A 68 -4.20 -6.10 -1.12
C ALA A 68 -2.86 -6.81 -0.88
N GLY A 69 -2.62 -7.31 0.34
CA GLY A 69 -1.43 -8.10 0.66
C GLY A 69 -1.33 -9.40 -0.13
N GLU A 70 -2.42 -10.17 -0.17
CA GLU A 70 -2.52 -11.42 -0.95
C GLU A 70 -2.27 -11.18 -2.44
N PHE A 71 -2.80 -10.08 -2.98
CA PHE A 71 -2.54 -9.69 -4.37
C PHE A 71 -1.04 -9.44 -4.62
N VAL A 72 -0.37 -8.69 -3.75
CA VAL A 72 1.06 -8.38 -3.92
C VAL A 72 1.91 -9.64 -3.83
N ILE A 73 1.61 -10.55 -2.89
CA ILE A 73 2.29 -11.84 -2.76
C ILE A 73 2.13 -12.65 -4.06
N SER A 74 0.88 -12.84 -4.50
CA SER A 74 0.58 -13.57 -5.74
C SER A 74 1.24 -12.93 -6.97
N TYR A 75 1.34 -11.60 -7.01
CA TYR A 75 2.01 -10.90 -8.09
C TYR A 75 3.52 -11.11 -8.06
N ALA A 76 4.15 -11.03 -6.89
CA ALA A 76 5.59 -11.24 -6.73
C ALA A 76 6.01 -12.66 -7.10
N ASP A 77 5.18 -13.67 -6.80
CA ASP A 77 5.44 -15.07 -7.14
C ASP A 77 5.41 -15.35 -8.66
N THR A 78 4.74 -14.50 -9.43
CA THR A 78 4.43 -14.75 -10.86
C THR A 78 4.88 -13.62 -11.78
N GLY A 79 5.62 -12.66 -11.26
CA GLY A 79 5.94 -11.41 -11.94
C GLY A 79 7.43 -11.05 -11.86
N PRO A 80 7.90 -10.13 -12.71
CA PRO A 80 9.27 -9.65 -12.63
C PRO A 80 9.48 -8.85 -11.34
N LEU A 81 10.52 -9.23 -10.58
CA LEU A 81 10.95 -8.59 -9.33
C LEU A 81 11.73 -7.29 -9.59
N ASP A 82 11.19 -6.41 -10.44
CA ASP A 82 11.78 -5.12 -10.79
C ASP A 82 11.39 -4.06 -9.73
N PRO A 83 12.36 -3.36 -9.11
CA PRO A 83 12.10 -2.27 -8.16
C PRO A 83 11.12 -1.21 -8.68
N ALA A 84 11.18 -0.89 -9.97
CA ALA A 84 10.27 0.09 -10.57
C ALA A 84 8.83 -0.46 -10.69
N MET A 85 8.68 -1.76 -10.95
CA MET A 85 7.36 -2.43 -10.92
C MET A 85 6.79 -2.47 -9.50
N ALA A 86 7.63 -2.67 -8.47
CA ALA A 86 7.20 -2.60 -7.07
C ALA A 86 6.66 -1.21 -6.71
N ARG A 87 7.31 -0.13 -7.18
CA ARG A 87 6.83 1.25 -6.99
C ARG A 87 5.52 1.52 -7.72
N LEU A 88 5.37 1.05 -8.95
CA LEU A 88 4.14 1.18 -9.73
C LEU A 88 2.97 0.47 -9.04
N ILE A 89 3.18 -0.75 -8.55
CA ILE A 89 2.16 -1.50 -7.82
C ILE A 89 1.82 -0.82 -6.49
N THR A 90 2.82 -0.26 -5.80
CA THR A 90 2.59 0.56 -4.60
C THR A 90 1.68 1.74 -4.90
N HIS A 91 1.95 2.48 -5.97
CA HIS A 91 1.12 3.61 -6.40
C HIS A 91 -0.32 3.16 -6.71
N TRP A 92 -0.49 2.10 -7.49
CA TRP A 92 -1.81 1.55 -7.81
C TRP A 92 -2.59 1.12 -6.56
N ILE A 93 -1.93 0.43 -5.61
CA ILE A 93 -2.54 0.05 -4.34
C ILE A 93 -2.98 1.28 -3.54
N ASN A 94 -2.13 2.30 -3.43
CA ASN A 94 -2.47 3.56 -2.76
C ASN A 94 -3.69 4.24 -3.40
N SER A 95 -3.82 4.20 -4.72
CA SER A 95 -5.00 4.69 -5.44
C SER A 95 -6.26 3.89 -5.08
N LYS A 96 -6.18 2.56 -4.96
CA LYS A 96 -7.30 1.73 -4.48
C LYS A 96 -7.69 2.04 -3.03
N PHE A 97 -6.71 2.25 -2.13
CA PHE A 97 -6.95 2.68 -0.75
C PHE A 97 -7.64 4.05 -0.68
N SER A 98 -7.18 5.00 -1.48
CA SER A 98 -7.76 6.34 -1.58
C SER A 98 -9.20 6.29 -2.08
N LYS A 99 -9.47 5.49 -3.12
CA LYS A 99 -10.82 5.24 -3.65
C LYS A 99 -11.73 4.57 -2.62
N PHE A 100 -11.22 3.58 -1.89
CA PHE A 100 -11.95 2.94 -0.78
C PHE A 100 -12.34 3.95 0.30
N ARG A 101 -11.38 4.75 0.77
CA ARG A 101 -11.61 5.79 1.80
C ARG A 101 -12.61 6.84 1.32
N SER A 102 -12.45 7.32 0.09
CA SER A 102 -13.35 8.31 -0.50
C SER A 102 -14.79 7.78 -0.55
N LYS A 103 -15.00 6.55 -1.02
CA LYS A 103 -16.34 5.92 -1.02
C LYS A 103 -16.89 5.67 0.39
N LEU A 104 -16.02 5.30 1.32
CA LEU A 104 -16.40 5.07 2.71
C LEU A 104 -16.96 6.36 3.36
N ILE A 105 -16.34 7.50 3.08
CA ILE A 105 -16.75 8.81 3.63
C ILE A 105 -18.01 9.34 2.93
N THR A 106 -18.08 9.22 1.61
CA THR A 106 -19.12 9.87 0.79
C THR A 106 -20.44 9.10 0.71
N ILE A 107 -20.39 7.78 0.54
CA ILE A 107 -21.58 6.95 0.31
C ILE A 107 -21.76 5.91 1.43
N GLY A 108 -20.64 5.43 1.98
CA GLY A 108 -20.64 4.49 3.10
C GLY A 108 -20.06 3.11 2.76
N LEU A 109 -19.99 2.28 3.81
CA LEU A 109 -19.21 1.04 3.82
C LEU A 109 -19.65 0.03 2.74
N LYS A 110 -20.95 -0.12 2.48
CA LYS A 110 -21.47 -1.08 1.48
C LYS A 110 -20.88 -0.86 0.09
N GLN A 111 -20.70 0.40 -0.31
CA GLN A 111 -20.12 0.75 -1.61
C GLN A 111 -18.59 0.69 -1.58
N ALA A 112 -17.97 1.06 -0.46
CA ALA A 112 -16.52 0.98 -0.29
C ALA A 112 -16.00 -0.47 -0.43
N ILE A 113 -16.71 -1.46 0.14
CA ILE A 113 -16.33 -2.88 0.06
C ILE A 113 -16.23 -3.38 -1.39
N ARG A 114 -17.00 -2.80 -2.32
CA ARG A 114 -16.95 -3.18 -3.74
C ARG A 114 -15.57 -2.94 -4.37
N ILE A 115 -14.81 -1.96 -3.87
CA ILE A 115 -13.45 -1.66 -4.35
C ILE A 115 -12.52 -2.87 -4.16
N ARG A 116 -12.77 -3.71 -3.14
CA ARG A 116 -12.00 -4.95 -2.93
C ARG A 116 -12.02 -5.85 -4.18
N LYS A 117 -13.14 -5.89 -4.90
CA LYS A 117 -13.31 -6.71 -6.10
C LYS A 117 -12.53 -6.17 -7.32
N GLU A 118 -12.08 -4.92 -7.25
CA GLU A 118 -11.23 -4.29 -8.28
C GLU A 118 -9.75 -4.67 -8.10
N ILE A 119 -9.36 -5.23 -6.94
CA ILE A 119 -7.97 -5.66 -6.71
C ILE A 119 -7.72 -6.97 -7.47
N LYS A 120 -7.34 -6.84 -8.75
CA LYS A 120 -7.11 -7.95 -9.67
C LYS A 120 -6.00 -7.60 -10.66
N ARG A 121 -5.37 -8.61 -11.25
CA ARG A 121 -4.27 -8.43 -12.20
C ARG A 121 -4.71 -7.76 -13.51
N ASN A 122 -5.97 -7.97 -13.90
CA ASN A 122 -6.61 -7.44 -15.11
C ASN A 122 -7.41 -6.17 -14.83
N ASP A 123 -7.12 -5.46 -13.74
CA ASP A 123 -7.70 -4.14 -13.50
C ASP A 123 -7.18 -3.18 -14.58
N GLU A 124 -8.08 -2.50 -15.29
CA GLU A 124 -7.76 -1.62 -16.42
C GLU A 124 -6.67 -0.60 -16.04
N GLN A 125 -6.83 0.05 -14.88
CA GLN A 125 -5.84 1.03 -14.38
C GLN A 125 -4.45 0.41 -14.17
N LEU A 126 -4.39 -0.86 -13.74
CA LEU A 126 -3.11 -1.56 -13.57
C LEU A 126 -2.51 -1.97 -14.92
N VAL A 127 -3.33 -2.34 -15.89
CA VAL A 127 -2.89 -2.66 -17.25
C VAL A 127 -2.32 -1.42 -17.92
N ASP A 128 -3.04 -0.30 -17.90
CA ASP A 128 -2.63 0.99 -18.47
C ASP A 128 -1.30 1.47 -17.87
N LEU A 129 -1.14 1.33 -16.54
CA LEU A 129 0.10 1.67 -15.85
C LEU A 129 1.28 0.80 -16.35
N LYS A 130 1.07 -0.51 -16.51
CA LYS A 130 2.12 -1.42 -16.98
C LYS A 130 2.50 -1.18 -18.43
N GLU A 131 1.53 -0.88 -19.29
CA GLU A 131 1.80 -0.53 -20.69
C GLU A 131 2.60 0.77 -20.76
N SER A 132 2.19 1.80 -20.02
CA SER A 132 2.92 3.06 -19.91
C SER A 132 4.37 2.85 -19.44
N TYR A 133 4.57 2.00 -18.42
CA TYR A 133 5.90 1.65 -17.94
C TYR A 133 6.73 0.86 -18.96
N SER A 134 6.10 -0.06 -19.71
CA SER A 134 6.77 -0.86 -20.74
C SER A 134 7.24 0.01 -21.90
N VAL A 135 6.38 0.93 -22.37
CA VAL A 135 6.74 1.94 -23.37
C VAL A 135 7.93 2.76 -22.90
N TRP A 136 7.92 3.22 -21.65
CA TRP A 136 9.03 3.96 -21.06
C TRP A 136 10.34 3.18 -21.03
N LYS A 137 10.30 1.91 -20.63
CA LYS A 137 11.49 1.05 -20.57
C LYS A 137 12.08 0.82 -21.98
N SER A 138 11.23 0.69 -22.99
CA SER A 138 11.65 0.60 -24.40
C SER A 138 12.25 1.90 -24.94
N THR A 139 11.68 3.06 -24.57
CA THR A 139 12.16 4.39 -25.02
C THR A 139 13.47 4.80 -24.35
N THR A 140 13.66 4.45 -23.07
CA THR A 140 14.91 4.71 -22.34
C THR A 140 16.03 3.76 -22.76
N ALA A 141 15.72 2.51 -23.13
CA ALA A 141 16.69 1.58 -23.69
C ALA A 141 17.19 2.00 -25.07
N SER A 142 16.36 2.67 -25.88
CA SER A 142 16.74 3.21 -27.19
C SER A 142 17.41 4.59 -27.14
N THR A 143 17.31 5.29 -26.01
CA THR A 143 17.82 6.66 -25.85
C THR A 143 18.75 6.76 -24.64
N TRP A 144 19.97 6.24 -24.77
CA TRP A 144 21.09 6.72 -23.94
C TRP A 144 21.47 8.14 -24.37
N ARG A 145 20.66 9.12 -24.00
CA ARG A 145 21.07 10.52 -23.86
C ARG A 145 20.25 11.17 -22.76
N GLY A 146 20.86 11.20 -21.58
CA GLY A 146 20.57 12.12 -20.47
C GLY A 146 19.12 12.49 -20.25
N PHE A 147 18.39 11.67 -19.48
CA PHE A 147 17.17 12.10 -18.81
C PHE A 147 17.34 11.81 -17.32
N ASP A 148 17.39 12.89 -16.54
CA ASP A 148 17.73 12.86 -15.12
C ASP A 148 16.55 12.35 -14.28
N LYS A 149 16.87 11.71 -13.15
CA LYS A 149 15.94 11.01 -12.25
C LYS A 149 14.76 11.85 -11.72
N PHE A 150 14.82 13.17 -11.90
CA PHE A 150 13.80 14.13 -11.47
C PHE A 150 12.57 14.18 -12.39
N GLU A 151 12.73 14.04 -13.71
CA GLU A 151 11.58 14.03 -14.65
C GLU A 151 10.71 12.77 -14.50
N ILE A 152 11.27 11.68 -13.95
CA ILE A 152 10.53 10.44 -13.66
C ILE A 152 9.46 10.66 -12.59
N LEU A 153 9.72 11.55 -11.62
CA LEU A 153 8.77 11.84 -10.53
C LEU A 153 7.71 12.85 -10.96
N GLU A 154 8.06 13.78 -11.85
CA GLU A 154 7.17 14.79 -12.42
C GLU A 154 6.19 14.17 -13.42
N LEU A 155 6.66 13.26 -14.27
CA LEU A 155 5.81 12.58 -15.27
C LEU A 155 4.88 11.50 -14.67
N LEU A 156 5.17 11.01 -13.46
CA LEU A 156 4.28 10.10 -12.73
C LEU A 156 3.28 10.86 -11.83
N GLY A 157 3.32 12.19 -11.78
CA GLY A 157 2.44 13.00 -10.94
C GLY A 157 2.59 12.70 -9.44
N ILE A 158 3.80 12.33 -8.99
CA ILE A 158 4.08 11.91 -7.61
C ILE A 158 4.54 13.10 -6.72
N LEU A 159 4.75 14.28 -7.30
CA LEU A 159 5.04 15.52 -6.58
C LEU A 159 3.86 16.49 -6.68
N GLU A 160 3.00 16.47 -5.67
CA GLU A 160 2.31 17.65 -5.11
C GLU A 160 2.52 17.69 -3.59
#